data_AF-A0A699YHL9-F1
#
_entry.id   AF-A0A699YHL9-F1
#
_cell.length_a   1.000
_cell.length_b   1.000
_cell.length_c   1.000
_cell.angle_alpha   90.00
_cell.angle_beta   90.00
_cell.angle_gamma   90.00
#
_symmetry.space_group_name_H-M   'P 1'
#
loop_
_entity.id
_entity.type
_entity.pdbx_description
1 polymer ?
#
loop_
_entity_poly.entity_id
_entity_poly.type
_entity_poly.pdbx_seq_one_letter_code
_entity_poly.pdbx_strand_id
1 'polypeptide(L)' 'MALVPIVQGAGGVITDWRGGPLVWLPSAQAAEKAAAGEGTGALRAEWPGEVLAAGDPRVHQQALEKLAF' A
#
# COMPACT_ATOMS: atom_id res chain seq x y z
N MET A 1 -1.42 11.45 -4.83
CA MET A 1 -1.45 10.95 -3.44
C MET A 1 -0.90 12.01 -2.50
N ALA A 2 -1.74 12.64 -1.67
CA ALA A 2 -1.30 13.71 -0.77
C ALA A 2 -0.70 13.17 0.56
N LEU A 3 -1.20 12.04 1.07
CA LEU A 3 -0.87 11.57 2.42
C LEU A 3 0.48 10.85 2.52
N VAL A 4 0.95 10.18 1.46
CA VAL A 4 2.23 9.45 1.47
C VAL A 4 3.40 10.35 1.86
N PRO A 5 3.67 11.48 1.17
CA PRO A 5 4.80 12.34 1.54
C PRO A 5 4.58 13.03 2.90
N ILE A 6 3.34 13.26 3.34
CA ILE A 6 3.05 13.88 4.64
C ILE A 6 3.38 12.91 5.78
N VAL A 7 2.88 11.67 5.71
CA VAL A 7 3.10 10.65 6.75
C VAL A 7 4.59 10.32 6.86
N GLN A 8 5.25 10.10 5.72
CA GLN A 8 6.69 9.80 5.69
C GLN A 8 7.53 11.00 6.15
N GLY A 9 7.17 12.22 5.73
CA GLY A 9 7.83 13.45 6.19
C GLY A 9 7.70 13.70 7.69
N ALA A 10 6.63 13.20 8.32
CA ALA A 10 6.43 13.22 9.76
C ALA A 10 7.14 12.05 10.50
N GLY A 11 7.86 11.17 9.79
CA GLY A 11 8.55 10.01 10.36
C GLY A 11 7.68 8.76 10.53
N GLY A 12 6.44 8.77 10.03
CA GLY A 12 5.55 7.62 10.03
C GLY A 12 5.76 6.68 8.84
N VAL A 13 5.03 5.57 8.85
CA VAL A 13 5.03 4.54 7.79
C VAL A 13 3.65 4.44 7.18
N ILE A 14 3.58 4.29 5.86
CA ILE A 14 2.33 4.10 5.10
C ILE A 14 2.53 3.05 4.00
N THR A 15 1.68 2.03 3.98
CA THR A 15 1.73 0.88 3.04
C THR A 15 0.31 0.43 2.69
N ASP A 16 0.19 -0.58 1.82
CA ASP A 16 -1.00 -1.41 1.76
C ASP A 16 -1.07 -2.39 2.97
N TRP A 17 -2.14 -3.19 3.06
CA TRP A 17 -2.31 -4.18 4.14
C TRP A 17 -1.36 -5.38 4.08
N ARG A 18 -0.62 -5.54 2.97
CA ARG A 18 0.42 -6.56 2.76
C ARG A 18 1.81 -6.02 3.09
N GLY A 19 1.93 -4.76 3.52
CA GLY A 19 3.20 -4.08 3.74
C GLY A 19 3.88 -3.58 2.46
N GLY A 20 3.18 -3.65 1.33
CA GLY A 20 3.66 -3.18 0.03
C GLY A 20 3.55 -1.65 -0.13
N PRO A 21 4.35 -1.06 -1.02
CA PRO A 21 4.26 0.37 -1.31
C PRO A 21 2.90 0.71 -1.92
N LEU A 22 2.30 1.84 -1.50
CA LEU A 22 1.09 2.35 -2.14
C LEU A 22 1.39 2.82 -3.56
N VAL A 23 0.85 2.12 -4.55
CA VAL A 23 0.94 2.50 -5.95
C VAL A 23 -0.43 2.93 -6.45
N TRP A 24 -0.54 4.16 -6.94
CA TRP A 24 -1.70 4.59 -7.73
C TRP A 24 -1.34 4.50 -9.20
N LEU A 25 -1.83 3.46 -9.88
CA LEU A 25 -1.80 3.36 -11.33
C LEU A 25 -3.19 3.71 -11.86
N PRO A 26 -3.29 4.59 -12.88
CA PRO A 26 -4.47 4.68 -13.72
C PRO A 26 -4.94 3.28 -14.16
N SER A 27 -6.25 3.03 -14.15
CA SER A 27 -6.82 1.69 -14.32
C SER A 27 -6.35 0.94 -15.58
N ALA A 28 -6.09 1.65 -16.68
CA ALA A 28 -5.52 1.06 -17.90
C ALA A 28 -4.08 0.53 -17.71
N GLN A 29 -3.24 1.28 -16.98
CA GLN A 29 -1.84 0.92 -16.70
C GLN A 29 -1.74 -0.11 -15.57
N ALA A 30 -2.69 -0.09 -14.62
CA ALA A 30 -2.83 -1.11 -13.59
C ALA A 30 -3.16 -2.49 -14.19
N ALA A 31 -4.07 -2.53 -15.18
CA ALA A 31 -4.43 -3.74 -15.89
C ALA A 31 -3.23 -4.32 -16.68
N GLU A 32 -2.44 -3.47 -17.32
CA GLU A 32 -1.24 -3.86 -18.08
C GLU A 32 -0.13 -4.42 -17.17
N LYS A 33 0.17 -3.75 -16.05
CA LYS A 33 1.15 -4.23 -15.06
C LYS A 33 0.72 -5.51 -14.35
N ALA A 34 -0.59 -5.68 -14.09
CA ALA A 34 -1.13 -6.92 -13.54
C ALA A 34 -0.98 -8.09 -14.52
N ALA A 35 -1.16 -7.84 -15.82
CA ALA A 35 -0.95 -8.84 -16.87
C ALA A 35 0.54 -9.19 -17.06
N ALA A 36 1.45 -8.26 -16.77
CA ALA A 36 2.90 -8.47 -16.88
C ALA A 36 3.55 -9.20 -15.68
N GLY A 37 2.80 -9.50 -14.61
CA GLY A 37 3.34 -10.17 -13.42
C GLY A 37 4.32 -9.32 -12.58
N GLU A 38 4.55 -8.07 -12.97
CA GLU A 38 5.47 -7.13 -12.31
C GLU A 38 4.69 -6.11 -11.47
N GLY A 39 4.20 -6.59 -10.32
CA GLY A 39 3.63 -5.75 -9.27
C GLY A 39 3.66 -6.52 -7.96
N THR A 40 4.22 -5.91 -6.90
CA THR A 40 4.01 -6.38 -5.54
C THR A 40 2.52 -6.41 -5.27
N GLY A 41 1.93 -7.59 -5.45
CA GLY A 41 0.52 -7.87 -5.26
C GLY A 41 -0.37 -6.91 -6.05
N ALA A 42 -0.83 -7.32 -7.23
CA ALA A 42 -1.96 -6.68 -7.89
C ALA A 42 -3.03 -6.33 -6.83
N LEU A 43 -3.16 -5.03 -6.52
CA LEU A 43 -4.40 -4.53 -5.99
C LEU A 43 -5.39 -4.92 -7.08
N ARG A 44 -6.23 -5.91 -6.79
CA ARG A 44 -7.31 -6.29 -7.70
C ARG A 44 -7.99 -4.99 -8.07
N ALA A 45 -8.36 -4.82 -9.34
CA ALA A 45 -8.99 -3.60 -9.84
C ALA A 45 -10.19 -3.14 -8.96
N GLU A 46 -10.77 -4.06 -8.17
CA GLU A 46 -11.77 -3.79 -7.15
C GLU A 46 -11.32 -3.09 -5.85
N TRP A 47 -10.05 -3.12 -5.41
CA TRP A 47 -9.64 -2.68 -4.05
C TRP A 47 -8.60 -1.53 -4.04
N PRO A 48 -8.98 -0.29 -4.41
CA PRO A 48 -8.07 0.87 -4.40
C PRO A 48 -7.87 1.51 -3.00
N GLY A 49 -8.30 0.87 -1.91
CA GLY A 49 -8.53 1.52 -0.62
C GLY A 49 -7.80 0.94 0.61
N GLU A 50 -7.02 -0.13 0.45
CA GLU A 50 -6.32 -0.76 1.56
C GLU A 50 -5.07 0.03 1.91
N VAL A 51 -5.19 0.87 2.92
CA VAL A 51 -4.10 1.70 3.43
C VAL A 51 -3.89 1.37 4.89
N LEU A 52 -2.64 1.15 5.27
CA LEU A 52 -2.19 1.08 6.65
C LEU A 52 -1.17 2.19 6.87
N ALA A 53 -1.47 3.10 7.80
CA ALA A 53 -0.56 4.18 8.18
C ALA A 53 -0.42 4.24 9.70
N ALA A 54 0.79 4.42 10.19
CA ALA A 54 1.07 4.60 11.61
C ALA A 54 2.24 5.56 11.82
N GLY A 55 2.20 6.34 12.89
CA GLY A 55 3.29 7.23 13.29
C GLY A 55 4.50 6.50 13.91
N ASP A 56 4.34 5.25 14.34
CA ASP A 56 5.41 4.40 14.88
C ASP A 56 5.55 3.12 14.02
N PRO A 57 6.75 2.82 13.49
CA PRO A 57 7.00 1.61 12.70
C PRO A 57 6.67 0.29 13.42
N ARG A 58 6.77 0.25 14.76
CA ARG A 58 6.45 -0.95 15.55
C ARG A 58 4.95 -1.22 15.57
N VAL A 59 4.15 -0.16 15.70
CA VAL A 59 2.68 -0.26 15.65
C VAL A 59 2.24 -0.66 14.24
N HIS A 60 2.90 -0.13 13.22
CA HIS A 60 2.69 -0.54 11.83
C HIS A 60 2.91 -2.06 11.66
N GLN A 61 4.04 -2.57 12.16
CA GLN A 61 4.37 -4.00 12.09
C GLN A 61 3.36 -4.88 12.84
N GLN A 62 2.95 -4.48 14.05
CA GLN A 62 1.92 -5.20 14.81
C GLN A 62 0.57 -5.24 14.08
N ALA A 63 0.23 -4.20 13.33
CA ALA A 63 -0.97 -4.18 12.52
C ALA A 63 -0.85 -5.13 11.31
N LEU A 64 0.30 -5.16 10.63
CA LEU A 64 0.55 -6.12 9.54
C LEU A 64 0.40 -7.57 10.02
N GLU A 65 0.94 -7.91 11.20
CA GLU A 65 0.81 -9.25 11.78
C GLU A 65 -0.65 -9.66 12.04
N LYS A 66 -1.53 -8.70 12.34
CA LYS A 66 -2.96 -8.94 12.56
C LYS A 66 -3.75 -9.00 11.26
N LEU A 67 -3.24 -8.39 10.20
CA LEU A 67 -3.83 -8.35 8.87
C LEU A 67 -3.31 -9.48 7.96
N ALA A 68 -2.38 -10.31 8.42
CA ALA A 68 -1.93 -11.48 7.66
C ALA A 68 -3.05 -12.55 7.63
N PHE A 69 -3.93 -12.43 6.63
CA PHE A 69 -4.97 -13.39 6.27
C PHE A 69 -4.52 -14.37 5.19
#